data_AF-A0A8T2SJW0-F1
#
_entry.id   AF-A0A8T2SJW0-F1
#
_cell.length_a   1.000
_cell.length_b   1.000
_cell.length_c   1.000
_cell.angle_alpha   90.00
_cell.angle_beta   90.00
_cell.angle_gamma   90.00
#
_symmetry.space_group_name_H-M   'P 1'
#
loop_
_entity.id
_entity.type
_entity.pdbx_description
1 polymer ?
#
loop_
_entity_poly.entity_id
_entity_poly.type
_entity_poly.pdbx_seq_one_letter_code
_entity_poly.pdbx_strand_id
1 'polypeptide(L)'
;MVSYFGMLHVPLGLGGLTILEKQLHIKDLPPESKVNALVIIILLELGGTIWLLRSSMKQSKQSFNFMDFRLDDANGVRGWIATVFFGLSCIGIAMGITAVSLENTHGIMPDDSKDQIIKQMTSDNLVSEFSTFLVFCILIPSLEEIVYRGYLLQSMASRFGWQWAVLCSSFVFTVAHFDVLHAPTLFFVGCVLGAAYTWSGNLVSSLLIHSLYNALTIYGR
;
A
#
# COMPACT_ATOMS: atom_id res chain seq x y z
N MET A 1 -4.94 -13.22 -14.53
CA MET A 1 -3.96 -12.99 -13.43
C MET A 1 -3.91 -11.54 -12.99
N VAL A 2 -3.71 -10.57 -13.90
CA VAL A 2 -3.80 -9.12 -13.54
C VAL A 2 -5.15 -8.77 -12.90
N SER A 3 -6.25 -9.28 -13.44
CA SER A 3 -7.59 -9.16 -12.86
C SER A 3 -7.80 -9.96 -11.56
N TYR A 4 -6.91 -10.92 -11.23
CA TYR A 4 -6.97 -11.69 -9.99
C TYR A 4 -6.26 -10.95 -8.85
N PHE A 5 -5.10 -10.33 -9.12
CA PHE A 5 -4.35 -9.58 -8.10
C PHE A 5 -4.93 -8.18 -7.82
N GLY A 6 -5.48 -7.50 -8.82
CA GLY A 6 -6.08 -6.16 -8.64
C GLY A 6 -7.36 -6.14 -7.80
N MET A 7 -7.98 -7.29 -7.53
CA MET A 7 -9.23 -7.40 -6.76
C MET A 7 -9.06 -8.06 -5.38
N LEU A 8 -7.89 -8.63 -5.06
CA LEU A 8 -7.75 -9.44 -3.84
C LEU A 8 -7.28 -8.65 -2.61
N HIS A 9 -6.45 -7.62 -2.78
CA HIS A 9 -5.72 -7.07 -1.64
C HIS A 9 -6.55 -6.20 -0.70
N VAL A 10 -7.30 -5.23 -1.24
CA VAL A 10 -8.08 -4.31 -0.39
C VAL A 10 -9.36 -4.95 0.18
N PRO A 11 -10.10 -5.82 -0.53
CA PRO A 11 -11.32 -6.40 0.04
C PRO A 11 -11.07 -7.43 1.15
N LEU A 12 -9.85 -7.98 1.32
CA LEU A 12 -9.63 -9.09 2.25
C LEU A 12 -8.94 -8.72 3.56
N GLY A 13 -8.22 -7.60 3.68
CA GLY A 13 -7.72 -7.14 4.98
C GLY A 13 -8.86 -6.83 5.97
N LEU A 14 -9.54 -5.69 5.78
CA LEU A 14 -10.70 -5.31 6.61
C LEU A 14 -11.95 -6.16 6.30
N GLY A 15 -12.13 -6.59 5.05
CA GLY A 15 -13.26 -7.47 4.71
C GLY A 15 -13.08 -8.91 5.19
N GLY A 16 -11.85 -9.40 5.33
CA GLY A 16 -11.56 -10.70 5.97
C GLY A 16 -11.90 -10.70 7.45
N LEU A 17 -11.71 -9.57 8.14
CA LEU A 17 -12.19 -9.39 9.51
C LEU A 17 -13.72 -9.48 9.58
N THR A 18 -14.41 -8.83 8.64
CA THR A 18 -15.89 -8.91 8.54
C THR A 18 -16.38 -10.34 8.27
N ILE A 19 -15.66 -11.10 7.44
CA ILE A 19 -15.95 -12.52 7.18
C ILE A 19 -15.73 -13.35 8.45
N LEU A 20 -14.65 -13.10 9.18
CA LEU A 20 -14.33 -13.81 10.42
C LEU A 20 -15.39 -13.56 11.50
N GLU A 21 -15.81 -12.30 11.70
CA GLU A 21 -16.89 -11.92 12.61
C GLU A 21 -18.20 -12.64 12.27
N LYS A 22 -18.54 -12.67 10.98
CA LYS A 22 -19.72 -13.39 10.49
C LYS A 22 -19.64 -14.90 10.73
N GLN A 23 -18.47 -15.50 10.55
CA GLN A 23 -18.25 -16.94 10.71
C GLN A 23 -18.21 -17.37 12.19
N LEU A 24 -17.69 -16.51 13.07
CA LEU A 24 -17.67 -16.73 14.51
C LEU A 24 -18.98 -16.34 15.19
N HIS A 25 -19.93 -15.75 14.46
CA HIS A 25 -21.18 -15.19 15.00
C HIS A 25 -20.96 -14.14 16.10
N ILE A 26 -19.83 -13.41 16.02
CA ILE A 26 -19.48 -12.32 16.94
C ILE A 26 -19.68 -11.01 16.18
N LYS A 27 -20.50 -10.10 16.75
CA LYS A 27 -20.88 -8.85 16.08
C LYS A 27 -19.74 -7.82 16.02
N ASP A 28 -18.82 -7.89 16.98
CA ASP A 28 -17.67 -7.00 17.07
C ASP A 28 -16.56 -7.71 17.86
N LEU A 29 -15.43 -8.01 17.23
CA LEU A 29 -14.31 -8.63 17.91
C LEU A 29 -13.68 -7.62 18.90
N PRO A 30 -13.20 -8.08 20.08
CA PRO A 30 -12.38 -7.24 20.95
C PRO A 30 -11.18 -6.67 20.17
N PRO A 31 -10.74 -5.43 20.43
CA PRO A 31 -9.67 -4.77 19.65
C PRO A 31 -8.39 -5.60 19.52
N GLU A 32 -7.93 -6.24 20.60
CA GLU A 32 -6.78 -7.14 20.56
C GLU A 32 -6.97 -8.34 19.62
N SER A 33 -8.19 -8.90 19.60
CA SER A 33 -8.52 -10.04 18.73
C SER A 33 -8.63 -9.60 17.27
N LYS A 34 -9.11 -8.38 17.01
CA LYS A 34 -9.13 -7.80 15.66
C LYS A 34 -7.73 -7.66 15.09
N VAL A 35 -6.82 -7.06 15.86
CA VAL A 35 -5.44 -6.83 15.43
C VAL A 35 -4.71 -8.16 15.19
N ASN A 36 -4.85 -9.13 16.10
CA ASN A 36 -4.24 -10.45 15.93
C ASN A 36 -4.80 -11.20 14.71
N ALA A 37 -6.12 -11.12 14.48
CA ALA A 37 -6.73 -11.69 13.28
C ALA A 37 -6.18 -11.02 12.01
N LEU A 38 -6.06 -9.69 12.00
CA LEU A 38 -5.49 -8.95 10.87
C LEU A 38 -4.03 -9.36 10.58
N VAL A 39 -3.19 -9.51 11.61
CA VAL A 39 -1.81 -10.01 11.42
C VAL A 39 -1.82 -11.35 10.69
N ILE A 40 -2.65 -12.29 11.14
CA ILE A 40 -2.73 -13.63 10.54
C ILE A 40 -3.24 -13.56 9.10
N ILE A 41 -4.34 -12.82 8.87
CA ILE A 41 -4.95 -12.67 7.54
C ILE A 41 -3.94 -12.08 6.56
N ILE A 42 -3.28 -10.97 6.92
CA ILE A 42 -2.31 -10.30 6.04
C ILE A 42 -1.07 -11.18 5.80
N LEU A 43 -0.58 -11.92 6.79
CA LEU A 43 0.53 -12.86 6.58
C LEU A 43 0.16 -13.99 5.61
N LEU A 44 -1.07 -14.52 5.71
CA LEU A 44 -1.57 -15.53 4.78
C LEU A 44 -1.72 -14.98 3.37
N GLU A 45 -2.23 -13.76 3.23
CA GLU A 45 -2.36 -13.07 1.94
C GLU A 45 -1.00 -12.78 1.31
N LEU A 46 -0.04 -12.29 2.11
CA LEU A 46 1.32 -12.04 1.67
C LEU A 46 2.01 -13.33 1.22
N GLY A 47 1.90 -14.39 2.02
CA GLY A 47 2.44 -15.71 1.68
C GLY A 47 1.81 -16.30 0.42
N GLY A 48 0.47 -16.26 0.33
CA GLY A 48 -0.29 -16.71 -0.83
C GLY A 48 0.05 -15.92 -2.09
N THR A 49 0.18 -14.61 -1.98
CA THR A 49 0.58 -13.72 -3.09
C THR A 49 1.99 -14.03 -3.56
N ILE A 50 2.97 -14.13 -2.67
CA ILE A 50 4.35 -14.48 -3.03
C ILE A 50 4.39 -15.86 -3.69
N TRP A 51 3.66 -16.84 -3.16
CA TRP A 51 3.57 -18.19 -3.72
C TRP A 51 2.96 -18.19 -5.12
N LEU A 52 1.82 -17.48 -5.31
CA LEU A 52 1.16 -17.35 -6.61
C LEU A 52 2.05 -16.62 -7.63
N LEU A 53 2.72 -15.53 -7.24
CA LEU A 53 3.63 -14.82 -8.11
C LEU A 53 4.80 -15.71 -8.53
N ARG A 54 5.43 -16.43 -7.59
CA ARG A 54 6.52 -17.36 -7.90
C ARG A 54 6.10 -18.51 -8.81
N SER A 55 4.93 -19.10 -8.58
CA SER A 55 4.43 -20.19 -9.44
C SER A 55 4.12 -19.70 -10.85
N SER A 56 3.54 -18.50 -10.97
CA SER A 56 3.25 -17.84 -12.25
C SER A 56 4.52 -17.49 -13.03
N MET A 57 5.53 -16.94 -12.35
CA MET A 57 6.82 -16.62 -12.96
C MET A 57 7.53 -17.87 -13.46
N LYS A 58 7.56 -18.94 -12.65
CA LYS A 58 8.13 -20.24 -13.04
C LYS A 58 7.47 -20.78 -14.31
N GLN A 59 6.15 -20.64 -14.43
CA GLN A 59 5.40 -21.07 -15.61
C GLN A 59 5.71 -20.22 -16.85
N SER A 60 5.90 -18.90 -16.67
CA SER A 60 6.19 -17.97 -17.77
C SER A 60 7.65 -17.98 -18.26
N LYS A 61 8.57 -18.68 -17.58
CA LYS A 61 10.03 -18.58 -17.74
C LYS A 61 10.60 -17.16 -17.59
N GLN A 62 9.81 -16.19 -17.12
CA GLN A 62 10.29 -14.85 -16.81
C GLN A 62 10.88 -14.83 -15.41
N SER A 63 12.13 -14.39 -15.29
CA SER A 63 12.79 -14.13 -14.01
C SER A 63 12.64 -12.65 -13.68
N PHE A 64 11.59 -12.29 -12.92
CA PHE A 64 11.52 -10.98 -12.30
C PHE A 64 12.18 -11.06 -10.92
N ASN A 65 13.36 -10.48 -10.80
CA ASN A 65 13.89 -10.17 -9.48
C ASN A 65 13.18 -8.92 -8.99
N PHE A 66 12.16 -9.06 -8.14
CA PHE A 66 11.43 -7.93 -7.56
C PHE A 66 12.34 -6.93 -6.83
N MET A 67 13.48 -7.41 -6.32
CA MET A 67 14.53 -6.62 -5.67
C MET A 67 15.58 -6.03 -6.63
N ASP A 68 15.53 -6.37 -7.92
CA ASP A 68 16.61 -6.02 -8.86
C ASP A 68 16.03 -5.34 -10.10
N PHE A 69 16.15 -4.01 -10.16
CA PHE A 69 16.10 -3.27 -11.40
C PHE A 69 17.22 -2.22 -11.43
N ARG A 70 18.39 -2.61 -11.94
CA ARG A 70 19.49 -1.68 -12.26
C ARG A 70 19.10 -0.81 -13.46
N LEU A 71 18.75 0.45 -13.22
CA LEU A 71 18.94 1.52 -14.19
C LEU A 71 20.26 2.21 -13.81
N ASP A 72 21.11 2.39 -14.81
CA ASP A 72 22.56 2.61 -14.70
C ASP A 72 23.05 3.40 -13.48
N ASP A 73 24.02 2.77 -12.82
CA ASP A 73 24.71 3.26 -11.64
C ASP A 73 25.53 4.52 -11.97
N ALA A 74 25.11 5.64 -11.38
CA ALA A 74 26.03 6.74 -11.10
C ALA A 74 25.96 7.23 -9.64
N ASN A 75 24.93 6.85 -8.86
CA ASN A 75 24.68 7.38 -7.51
C ASN A 75 23.98 6.39 -6.54
N GLY A 76 24.12 5.07 -6.74
CA GLY A 76 23.34 3.97 -6.15
C GLY A 76 22.67 4.20 -4.78
N VAL A 77 23.42 4.58 -3.73
CA VAL A 77 22.86 4.80 -2.37
C VAL A 77 22.31 6.22 -2.13
N ARG A 78 22.96 7.24 -2.69
CA ARG A 78 22.53 8.64 -2.52
C ARG A 78 21.24 8.93 -3.29
N GLY A 79 21.06 8.27 -4.44
CA GLY A 79 19.90 8.43 -5.30
C GLY A 79 18.60 7.96 -4.62
N TRP A 80 18.58 6.77 -4.04
CA TRP A 80 17.34 6.24 -3.45
C TRP A 80 16.91 7.00 -2.18
N ILE A 81 17.86 7.46 -1.36
CA ILE A 81 17.57 8.30 -0.20
C ILE A 81 16.95 9.64 -0.65
N ALA A 82 17.53 10.28 -1.67
CA ALA A 82 16.99 11.50 -2.24
C ALA A 82 15.58 11.28 -2.79
N THR A 83 15.32 10.15 -3.46
CA THR A 83 14.00 9.76 -3.94
C THR A 83 12.99 9.62 -2.79
N VAL A 84 13.38 9.03 -1.66
CA VAL A 84 12.51 8.92 -0.47
C VAL A 84 12.12 10.30 0.04
N PHE A 85 13.09 11.20 0.28
CA PHE A 85 12.80 12.56 0.76
C PHE A 85 11.94 13.36 -0.22
N PHE A 86 12.26 13.27 -1.51
CA PHE A 86 11.49 13.95 -2.55
C PHE A 86 10.04 13.41 -2.61
N GLY A 87 9.89 12.09 -2.62
CA GLY A 87 8.58 11.43 -2.63
C GLY A 87 7.72 11.81 -1.42
N LEU A 88 8.29 11.78 -0.21
CA LEU A 88 7.60 12.20 1.01
C LEU A 88 7.19 13.67 0.97
N SER A 89 8.04 14.55 0.44
CA SER A 89 7.73 15.98 0.29
C SER A 89 6.56 16.18 -0.67
N CYS A 90 6.56 15.49 -1.81
CA CYS A 90 5.46 15.53 -2.78
C CYS A 90 4.14 15.04 -2.16
N ILE A 91 4.17 13.92 -1.44
CA ILE A 91 2.98 13.36 -0.78
C ILE A 91 2.47 14.32 0.30
N GLY A 92 3.33 14.86 1.16
CA GLY A 92 2.94 15.79 2.22
C GLY A 92 2.28 17.06 1.68
N ILE A 93 2.79 17.61 0.58
CA ILE A 93 2.17 18.76 -0.10
C ILE A 93 0.79 18.37 -0.65
N ALA A 94 0.66 17.22 -1.31
CA ALA A 94 -0.62 16.75 -1.85
C ALA A 94 -1.66 16.48 -0.75
N MET A 95 -1.24 15.94 0.39
CA MET A 95 -2.11 15.78 1.57
C MET A 95 -2.60 17.13 2.08
N GLY A 96 -1.70 18.12 2.23
CA GLY A 96 -2.07 19.47 2.66
C GLY A 96 -3.07 20.13 1.71
N ILE A 97 -2.86 20.02 0.40
CA ILE A 97 -3.80 20.51 -0.62
C ILE A 97 -5.15 19.80 -0.50
N THR A 98 -5.13 18.47 -0.35
CA THR A 98 -6.36 17.67 -0.23
C THR A 98 -7.15 18.08 1.01
N ALA A 99 -6.48 18.20 2.17
CA ALA A 99 -7.11 18.59 3.43
C ALA A 99 -7.78 19.97 3.33
N VAL A 100 -7.06 20.97 2.81
CA VAL A 100 -7.61 22.33 2.58
C VAL A 100 -8.76 22.30 1.57
N SER A 101 -8.65 21.48 0.52
CA SER A 101 -9.70 21.38 -0.49
C SER A 101 -10.98 20.75 0.07
N LEU A 102 -10.86 19.66 0.85
CA LEU A 102 -11.98 18.98 1.49
C LEU A 102 -12.71 19.90 2.48
N GLU A 103 -11.95 20.62 3.31
CA GLU A 103 -12.50 21.58 4.25
C GLU A 103 -13.32 22.67 3.53
N ASN A 104 -12.74 23.26 2.47
CA ASN A 104 -13.38 24.34 1.73
C ASN A 104 -14.60 23.90 0.90
N THR A 105 -14.65 22.65 0.43
CA THR A 105 -15.70 22.19 -0.50
C THR A 105 -16.81 21.42 0.19
N HIS A 106 -16.47 20.61 1.19
CA HIS A 106 -17.42 19.71 1.85
C HIS A 106 -17.67 20.05 3.32
N GLY A 107 -16.87 20.93 3.94
CA GLY A 107 -16.91 21.12 5.39
C GLY A 107 -16.61 19.85 6.18
N ILE A 108 -16.03 18.84 5.51
CA ILE A 108 -15.67 17.54 6.06
C ILE A 108 -14.21 17.65 6.51
N MET A 109 -13.98 17.45 7.81
CA MET A 109 -12.64 17.18 8.32
C MET A 109 -12.15 15.85 7.72
N PRO A 110 -10.83 15.68 7.45
CA PRO A 110 -10.29 14.45 6.85
C PRO A 110 -10.91 13.19 7.49
N ASP A 111 -11.43 12.32 6.64
CA ASP A 111 -12.36 11.22 6.96
C ASP A 111 -11.96 10.37 8.19
N ASP A 112 -12.73 10.55 9.26
CA ASP A 112 -12.58 9.90 10.56
C ASP A 112 -12.84 8.38 10.54
N SER A 113 -13.43 7.78 9.50
CA SER A 113 -14.00 6.43 9.60
C SER A 113 -12.97 5.29 9.66
N LYS A 114 -11.96 5.30 8.76
CA LYS A 114 -10.82 4.35 8.83
C LYS A 114 -9.93 4.65 10.03
N ASP A 115 -9.73 5.93 10.29
CA ASP A 115 -8.94 6.39 11.43
C ASP A 115 -9.57 5.99 12.76
N GLN A 116 -10.90 5.99 12.89
CA GLN A 116 -11.61 5.52 14.08
C GLN A 116 -11.41 4.03 14.34
N ILE A 117 -11.48 3.19 13.30
CA ILE A 117 -11.26 1.74 13.42
C ILE A 117 -9.81 1.45 13.83
N ILE A 118 -8.84 2.14 13.23
CA ILE A 118 -7.43 2.00 13.57
C ILE A 118 -7.14 2.58 14.96
N LYS A 119 -7.71 3.73 15.32
CA LYS A 119 -7.63 4.35 16.67
C LYS A 119 -8.21 3.44 17.74
N GLN A 120 -9.35 2.79 17.49
CA GLN A 120 -9.93 1.81 18.41
C GLN A 120 -9.03 0.59 18.60
N MET A 121 -8.25 0.20 17.58
CA MET A 121 -7.26 -0.86 17.69
C MET A 121 -5.98 -0.45 18.43
N THR A 122 -5.64 0.85 18.44
CA THR A 122 -4.41 1.39 19.06
C THR A 122 -4.60 1.81 20.52
N SER A 123 -5.83 1.97 21.02
CA SER A 123 -6.09 2.59 22.33
C SER A 123 -5.83 1.71 23.56
N ASP A 124 -5.65 0.40 23.38
CA ASP A 124 -5.89 -0.54 24.49
C ASP A 124 -4.62 -1.04 25.18
N ASN A 125 -3.51 -1.25 24.45
CA ASN A 125 -2.22 -1.67 25.01
C ASN A 125 -1.05 -1.56 24.01
N LEU A 126 0.20 -1.59 24.52
CA LEU A 126 1.43 -1.49 23.71
C LEU A 126 1.58 -2.60 22.65
N VAL A 127 1.07 -3.80 22.93
CA VAL A 127 1.16 -4.94 22.01
C VAL A 127 0.21 -4.72 20.81
N SER A 128 -0.98 -4.20 21.06
CA SER A 128 -1.99 -3.86 20.05
C SER A 128 -1.52 -2.70 19.19
N GLU A 129 -0.90 -1.68 19.81
CA GLU A 129 -0.28 -0.57 19.09
C GLU A 129 0.84 -1.04 18.17
N PHE A 130 1.78 -1.86 18.69
CA PHE A 130 2.87 -2.41 17.89
C PHE A 130 2.37 -3.30 16.74
N SER A 131 1.40 -4.17 17.02
CA SER A 131 0.81 -5.06 16.01
C SER A 131 0.04 -4.26 14.94
N THR A 132 -0.67 -3.20 15.33
CA THR A 132 -1.34 -2.28 14.38
C THR A 132 -0.32 -1.59 13.48
N PHE A 133 0.77 -1.06 14.06
CA PHE A 133 1.86 -0.47 13.30
C PHE A 133 2.46 -1.47 12.31
N LEU A 134 2.73 -2.70 12.77
CA LEU A 134 3.28 -3.76 11.94
C LEU A 134 2.35 -4.10 10.77
N VAL A 135 1.04 -4.19 10.99
CA VAL A 135 0.06 -4.48 9.93
C VAL A 135 -0.03 -3.33 8.93
N PHE A 136 -0.36 -2.12 9.39
CA PHE A 136 -0.74 -1.01 8.51
C PHE A 136 0.45 -0.25 7.92
N CYS A 137 1.60 -0.26 8.61
CA CYS A 137 2.79 0.45 8.15
C CYS A 137 3.82 -0.47 7.49
N ILE A 138 3.78 -1.79 7.73
CA ILE A 138 4.79 -2.71 7.17
C ILE A 138 4.16 -3.76 6.26
N LEU A 139 3.28 -4.61 6.80
CA LEU A 139 2.82 -5.79 6.06
C LEU A 139 1.91 -5.42 4.88
N ILE A 140 0.92 -4.55 5.10
CA ILE A 140 0.00 -4.09 4.05
C ILE A 140 0.79 -3.34 2.95
N PRO A 141 1.61 -2.31 3.26
CA PRO A 141 2.45 -1.67 2.25
C PRO A 141 3.36 -2.64 1.51
N SER A 142 3.96 -3.61 2.20
CA SER A 142 4.82 -4.62 1.54
C SER A 142 4.05 -5.43 0.50
N LEU A 143 2.85 -5.88 0.84
CA LEU A 143 1.99 -6.63 -0.07
C LEU A 143 1.60 -5.78 -1.28
N GLU A 144 1.20 -4.52 -1.06
CA GLU A 144 0.81 -3.59 -2.12
C GLU A 144 1.98 -3.28 -3.06
N GLU A 145 3.16 -2.98 -2.52
CA GLU A 145 4.33 -2.68 -3.33
C GLU A 145 4.74 -3.88 -4.19
N ILE A 146 4.73 -5.10 -3.63
CA ILE A 146 5.04 -6.32 -4.39
C ILE A 146 4.06 -6.50 -5.55
N VAL A 147 2.76 -6.30 -5.31
CA VAL A 147 1.72 -6.50 -6.34
C VAL A 147 1.74 -5.40 -7.39
N TYR A 148 1.67 -4.13 -6.98
CA TYR A 148 1.46 -3.02 -7.90
C TYR A 148 2.74 -2.56 -8.57
N ARG A 149 3.87 -2.54 -7.86
CA ARG A 149 5.16 -2.03 -8.39
C ARG A 149 6.02 -3.20 -8.86
N GLY A 150 6.21 -4.19 -8.00
CA GLY A 150 7.02 -5.37 -8.30
C GLY A 150 6.45 -6.19 -9.47
N TYR A 151 5.14 -6.40 -9.54
CA TYR A 151 4.54 -7.23 -10.58
C TYR A 151 3.82 -6.43 -11.68
N LEU A 152 2.79 -5.66 -11.32
CA LEU A 152 1.92 -5.02 -12.31
C LEU A 152 2.66 -3.96 -13.14
N LEU A 153 3.30 -2.99 -12.48
CA LEU A 153 4.08 -1.94 -13.15
C LEU A 153 5.17 -2.58 -14.01
N GLN A 154 5.97 -3.49 -13.46
CA GLN A 154 7.05 -4.14 -14.21
C GLN A 154 6.55 -4.88 -15.46
N SER A 155 5.45 -5.63 -15.33
CA SER A 155 4.82 -6.34 -16.45
C SER A 155 4.36 -5.37 -17.54
N MET A 156 3.76 -4.24 -17.16
CA MET A 156 3.29 -3.21 -18.11
C MET A 156 4.43 -2.42 -18.74
N ALA A 157 5.47 -2.09 -17.97
CA ALA A 157 6.62 -1.31 -18.44
C ALA A 157 7.35 -2.03 -19.58
N SER A 158 7.44 -3.37 -19.52
CA SER A 158 8.03 -4.19 -20.57
C SER A 158 7.30 -4.12 -21.92
N ARG A 159 6.04 -3.68 -21.94
CA ARG A 159 5.19 -3.65 -23.15
C ARG A 159 4.85 -2.24 -23.63
N PHE A 160 4.65 -1.29 -22.71
CA PHE A 160 4.08 0.03 -22.99
C PHE A 160 4.99 1.20 -22.58
N GLY A 161 6.17 0.92 -22.01
CA GLY A 161 7.05 1.93 -21.44
C GLY A 161 6.69 2.28 -20.00
N TRP A 162 7.66 2.83 -19.25
CA TRP A 162 7.54 3.04 -17.81
C TRP A 162 6.51 4.12 -17.45
N GLN A 163 6.34 5.17 -18.28
CA GLN A 163 5.37 6.25 -17.98
C GLN A 163 3.94 5.72 -17.94
N TRP A 164 3.53 4.97 -18.96
CA TRP A 164 2.21 4.36 -19.02
C TRP A 164 2.02 3.29 -17.95
N ALA A 165 3.07 2.54 -17.63
CA ALA A 165 3.04 1.57 -16.55
C ALA A 165 2.76 2.23 -15.19
N VAL A 166 3.41 3.35 -14.89
CA VAL A 166 3.17 4.11 -13.65
C VAL A 166 1.73 4.61 -13.59
N LEU A 167 1.21 5.24 -14.65
CA LEU A 167 -0.14 5.77 -14.64
C LEU A 167 -1.19 4.66 -14.47
N CYS A 168 -1.08 3.58 -15.23
CA CYS A 168 -2.04 2.48 -15.16
C CYS A 168 -1.96 1.71 -13.85
N SER A 169 -0.76 1.42 -13.33
CA SER A 169 -0.64 0.72 -12.04
C SER A 169 -1.17 1.58 -10.88
N SER A 170 -0.94 2.90 -10.92
CA SER A 170 -1.47 3.86 -9.94
C SER A 170 -2.99 3.97 -10.01
N PHE A 171 -3.57 3.89 -11.20
CA PHE A 171 -5.01 3.86 -11.39
C PHE A 171 -5.62 2.59 -10.79
N VAL A 172 -5.03 1.42 -11.08
CA VAL A 172 -5.49 0.15 -10.50
C VAL A 172 -5.34 0.14 -8.98
N PHE A 173 -4.23 0.65 -8.45
CA PHE A 173 -4.01 0.86 -7.01
C PHE A 173 -5.13 1.70 -6.40
N THR A 174 -5.48 2.82 -7.02
CA THR A 174 -6.53 3.72 -6.53
C THR A 174 -7.91 3.06 -6.54
N VAL A 175 -8.28 2.41 -7.64
CA VAL A 175 -9.57 1.74 -7.76
C VAL A 175 -9.69 0.61 -6.75
N ALA A 176 -8.60 -0.12 -6.49
CA ALA A 176 -8.59 -1.18 -5.50
C ALA A 176 -8.94 -0.68 -4.10
N HIS A 177 -8.65 0.58 -3.75
CA HIS A 177 -8.95 1.14 -2.43
C HIS A 177 -10.44 1.34 -2.14
N PHE A 178 -11.31 1.33 -3.17
CA PHE A 178 -12.74 1.59 -3.07
C PHE A 178 -13.10 2.86 -2.28
N ASP A 179 -12.20 3.86 -2.33
CA ASP A 179 -12.32 5.12 -1.59
C ASP A 179 -12.44 6.28 -2.58
N VAL A 180 -13.68 6.60 -2.93
CA VAL A 180 -13.98 7.61 -3.96
C VAL A 180 -13.58 9.00 -3.51
N LEU A 181 -13.69 9.29 -2.21
CA LEU A 181 -13.38 10.60 -1.64
C LEU A 181 -11.88 10.89 -1.72
N HIS A 182 -11.04 9.92 -1.37
CA HIS A 182 -9.58 10.05 -1.40
C HIS A 182 -8.95 9.60 -2.72
N ALA A 183 -9.75 9.20 -3.71
CA ALA A 183 -9.24 8.68 -4.99
C ALA A 183 -8.21 9.60 -5.67
N PRO A 184 -8.39 10.94 -5.76
CA PRO A 184 -7.38 11.82 -6.35
C PRO A 184 -6.03 11.76 -5.62
N THR A 185 -6.06 11.75 -4.29
CA THR A 185 -4.87 11.69 -3.43
C THR A 185 -4.20 10.33 -3.53
N LEU A 186 -4.98 9.24 -3.48
CA LEU A 186 -4.49 7.87 -3.65
C LEU A 186 -3.85 7.64 -5.03
N PHE A 187 -4.42 8.24 -6.08
CA PHE A 187 -3.84 8.19 -7.42
C PHE A 187 -2.50 8.92 -7.48
N PHE A 188 -2.42 10.10 -6.85
CA PHE A 188 -1.19 10.86 -6.78
C PHE A 188 -0.10 10.13 -5.98
N VAL A 189 -0.43 9.60 -4.80
CA VAL A 189 0.45 8.73 -4.00
C VAL A 189 0.89 7.54 -4.84
N GLY A 190 -0.05 6.91 -5.55
CA GLY A 190 0.19 5.84 -6.50
C GLY A 190 1.31 6.18 -7.50
N CYS A 191 1.19 7.36 -8.13
CA CYS A 191 2.14 7.87 -9.11
C CYS A 191 3.51 8.15 -8.50
N VAL A 192 3.56 8.75 -7.31
CA VAL A 192 4.83 9.03 -6.59
C VAL A 192 5.56 7.74 -6.29
N LEU A 193 4.86 6.74 -5.76
CA LEU A 193 5.42 5.42 -5.44
C LEU A 193 5.91 4.71 -6.71
N GLY A 194 5.11 4.72 -7.78
CA GLY A 194 5.50 4.17 -9.08
C GLY A 194 6.74 4.86 -9.66
N ALA A 195 6.80 6.20 -9.64
CA ALA A 195 7.94 6.97 -10.08
C ALA A 195 9.18 6.67 -9.23
N ALA A 196 9.03 6.64 -7.91
CA ALA A 196 10.10 6.33 -6.97
C ALA A 196 10.71 4.96 -7.26
N TYR A 197 9.88 3.93 -7.47
CA TYR A 197 10.33 2.60 -7.88
C TYR A 197 11.09 2.64 -9.22
N THR A 198 10.54 3.33 -10.24
CA THR A 198 11.19 3.39 -11.56
C THR A 198 12.50 4.17 -11.56
N TRP A 199 12.67 5.17 -10.68
CA TRP A 199 13.88 5.99 -10.62
C TRP A 199 14.95 5.39 -9.72
N SER A 200 14.55 4.80 -8.59
CA SER A 200 15.50 4.19 -7.65
C SER A 200 15.92 2.78 -8.07
N GLY A 201 15.15 2.14 -8.94
CA GLY A 201 15.38 0.77 -9.37
C GLY A 201 15.16 -0.28 -8.27
N ASN A 202 14.63 0.13 -7.11
CA ASN A 202 14.45 -0.75 -5.96
C ASN A 202 13.08 -0.56 -5.31
N LEU A 203 12.48 -1.68 -4.91
CA LEU A 203 11.20 -1.68 -4.23
C LEU A 203 11.27 -1.04 -2.83
N VAL A 204 12.45 -1.05 -2.22
CA VAL A 204 12.68 -0.51 -0.86
C VAL A 204 12.33 0.97 -0.78
N SER A 205 12.66 1.77 -1.81
CA SER A 205 12.37 3.21 -1.80
C SER A 205 10.86 3.47 -1.76
N SER A 206 10.13 2.78 -2.63
CA SER A 206 8.68 2.89 -2.70
C SER A 206 8.04 2.38 -1.42
N LEU A 207 8.49 1.24 -0.90
CA LEU A 207 8.03 0.69 0.37
C LEU A 207 8.27 1.65 1.53
N LEU A 208 9.45 2.25 1.66
CA LEU A 208 9.73 3.21 2.72
C LEU A 208 8.88 4.47 2.64
N ILE A 209 8.70 5.04 1.44
CA ILE A 209 7.80 6.18 1.25
C ILE A 209 6.37 5.80 1.67
N HIS A 210 5.89 4.64 1.24
CA HIS A 210 4.54 4.16 1.54
C HIS A 210 4.33 3.89 3.04
N SER A 211 5.25 3.15 3.66
CA SER A 211 5.25 2.87 5.10
C SER A 211 5.26 4.15 5.93
N LEU A 212 6.09 5.13 5.56
CA LEU A 212 6.16 6.41 6.25
C LEU A 212 4.91 7.26 6.02
N TYR A 213 4.35 7.26 4.82
CA TYR A 213 3.06 7.91 4.54
C TYR A 213 1.94 7.32 5.41
N ASN A 214 1.83 6.00 5.51
CA ASN A 214 0.84 5.35 6.37
C ASN A 214 1.09 5.66 7.84
N ALA A 215 2.35 5.59 8.29
CA ALA A 215 2.69 5.91 9.67
C ALA A 215 2.36 7.36 10.03
N LEU A 216 2.64 8.32 9.14
CA LEU A 216 2.29 9.72 9.34
C LEU A 216 0.78 9.96 9.31
N THR A 217 0.04 9.24 8.47
CA THR A 217 -1.42 9.38 8.41
C THR A 217 -2.08 8.81 9.67
N ILE A 218 -1.59 7.67 10.18
CA ILE A 218 -2.19 6.98 11.33
C ILE A 218 -1.73 7.59 12.68
N TYR A 219 -0.45 7.94 12.80
CA TYR A 219 0.18 8.36 14.06
C TYR A 219 0.62 9.83 14.07
N GLY A 220 0.55 10.53 12.94
CA GLY A 220 0.79 11.98 12.90
C GLY A 220 -0.29 12.71 13.68
N ARG A 221 0.13 13.42 14.72
CA ARG A 221 -0.75 14.25 15.56
C ARG A 221 -0.81 15.67 15.04
#